data_AF-A0A1H6ESW0-F1
#
_entry.id   AF-A0A1H6ESW0-F1
#
_cell.length_a   1.000
_cell.length_b   1.000
_cell.length_c   1.000
_cell.angle_alpha   90.00
_cell.angle_beta   90.00
_cell.angle_gamma   90.00
#
_symmetry.space_group_name_H-M   'P 1'
#
loop_
_entity.id
_entity.type
_entity.pdbx_description
1 polymer ?
#
loop_
_entity_poly.entity_id
_entity_poly.type
_entity_poly.pdbx_seq_one_letter_code
_entity_poly.pdbx_strand_id
1 'polypeptide(L)'
;MALAMADDRVIVSADTDFGALLAQARTTKPSVMLVREILELRPPELVNIILNHLDVLDPHLSTGAIVAFAPAGIRVRALPLR
;
A
#
# COMPACT_ATOMS: atom_id res chain seq x y z
N MET A 1 9.56 8.19 0.96
CA MET A 1 8.26 8.80 0.56
C MET A 1 8.42 9.91 -0.48
N ALA A 2 9.35 10.87 -0.30
CA ALA A 2 9.53 12.01 -1.22
C ALA A 2 9.65 11.63 -2.72
N LEU A 3 10.51 10.66 -3.09
CA LEU A 3 10.63 10.19 -4.48
C LEU A 3 9.32 9.62 -5.02
N ALA A 4 8.64 8.79 -4.24
CA ALA A 4 7.36 8.21 -4.63
C ALA A 4 6.27 9.29 -4.82
N MET A 5 6.33 10.39 -4.08
CA MET A 5 5.43 11.53 -4.29
C MET A 5 5.79 12.31 -5.56
N ALA A 6 7.08 12.55 -5.79
CA ALA A 6 7.55 13.30 -6.96
C ALA A 6 7.22 12.57 -8.28
N ASP A 7 7.29 11.24 -8.26
CA ASP A 7 7.12 10.40 -9.46
C ASP A 7 5.72 9.75 -9.55
N ASP A 8 4.76 10.16 -8.71
CA ASP A 8 3.42 9.55 -8.54
C ASP A 8 3.45 8.01 -8.51
N ARG A 9 4.32 7.47 -7.65
CA ARG A 9 4.50 6.03 -7.44
C ARG A 9 3.81 5.55 -6.18
N VAL A 10 3.41 4.28 -6.21
CA VAL A 10 2.98 3.53 -5.03
C VAL A 10 4.18 2.85 -4.40
N ILE A 11 4.31 2.92 -3.07
CA ILE A 11 5.33 2.19 -2.33
C ILE A 11 4.80 0.80 -2.01
N VAL A 12 5.56 -0.26 -2.30
CA VAL A 12 5.29 -1.62 -1.82
C VAL A 12 6.30 -1.93 -0.71
N SER A 13 5.83 -2.28 0.48
CA SER A 13 6.71 -2.51 1.64
C SER A 13 6.15 -3.54 2.62
N ALA A 14 7.02 -4.24 3.34
CA ALA A 14 6.65 -5.01 4.52
C ALA A 14 6.87 -4.25 5.84
N ASP A 15 7.32 -3.02 5.75
CA ASP A 15 7.54 -2.13 6.88
C ASP A 15 6.22 -1.43 7.26
N THR A 16 5.71 -1.71 8.46
CA THR A 16 4.47 -1.12 8.97
C THR A 16 4.63 0.33 9.41
N ASP A 17 5.86 0.82 9.57
CA ASP A 17 6.14 2.17 10.04
C ASP A 17 5.69 3.25 9.04
N PHE A 18 5.50 2.88 7.77
CA PHE A 18 4.86 3.77 6.79
C PHE A 18 3.48 4.27 7.24
N GLY A 19 2.72 3.46 7.99
CA GLY A 19 1.44 3.91 8.57
C GLY A 19 1.62 5.08 9.53
N ALA A 20 2.62 5.00 10.42
CA ALA A 20 2.94 6.07 11.35
C ALA A 20 3.50 7.31 10.63
N LEU A 21 4.40 7.13 9.66
CA LEU A 21 4.96 8.21 8.86
C LEU A 21 3.87 8.98 8.08
N LEU A 22 2.90 8.27 7.50
CA LEU A 22 1.78 8.89 6.77
C LEU A 22 0.81 9.62 7.71
N ALA A 23 0.53 9.05 8.89
CA ALA A 23 -0.28 9.72 9.91
C ALA A 23 0.37 11.02 10.39
N GLN A 24 1.68 10.99 10.64
CA GLN A 24 2.44 12.17 11.04
C GLN A 24 2.48 13.22 9.93
N ALA A 25 2.67 12.80 8.67
CA ALA A 25 2.74 13.70 7.52
C ALA A 25 1.39 14.31 7.13
N ARG A 26 0.26 13.73 7.55
CA ARG A 26 -1.11 14.19 7.22
C ARG A 26 -1.32 14.41 5.71
N THR A 27 -0.69 13.56 4.91
CA THR A 27 -0.67 13.64 3.45
C THR A 27 -1.64 12.64 2.85
N THR A 28 -2.12 12.93 1.63
CA THR A 28 -2.89 11.98 0.81
C THR A 28 -2.00 11.07 -0.03
N LYS A 29 -0.70 11.36 -0.16
CA LYS A 29 0.25 10.62 -1.01
C LYS A 29 1.62 10.47 -0.32
N PRO A 30 2.40 9.43 -0.66
CA PRO A 30 2.11 8.40 -1.65
C PRO A 30 1.16 7.34 -1.07
N SER A 31 0.52 6.57 -1.96
CA SER A 31 -0.14 5.34 -1.54
C SER A 31 0.88 4.28 -1.15
N VAL A 32 0.52 3.43 -0.20
CA VAL A 32 1.40 2.36 0.30
C VAL A 32 0.66 1.02 0.28
N MET A 33 1.26 0.02 -0.35
CA MET A 33 0.85 -1.38 -0.28
C MET A 33 1.71 -2.11 0.76
N LEU A 34 1.09 -2.56 1.84
CA LEU A 34 1.71 -3.33 2.91
C LEU A 34 1.57 -4.83 2.65
N VAL A 35 2.68 -5.54 2.54
CA VAL A 35 2.74 -6.99 2.26
C VAL A 35 3.25 -7.81 3.45
N ARG A 36 3.33 -7.20 4.65
CA ARG A 36 3.92 -7.80 5.85
C ARG A 36 3.30 -9.13 6.24
N GLU A 37 1.97 -9.24 6.15
CA GLU A 37 1.22 -10.43 6.57
C GLU A 37 1.21 -11.55 5.53
N ILE A 38 1.84 -11.36 4.36
CA ILE A 38 1.93 -12.36 3.29
C ILE A 38 3.38 -12.61 2.85
N LEU A 39 4.36 -12.25 3.69
CA LEU A 39 5.79 -12.38 3.39
C LEU A 39 6.27 -13.84 3.33
N GLU A 40 5.51 -14.78 3.91
CA GLU A 40 5.78 -16.21 3.83
C GLU A 40 5.59 -16.78 2.42
N LEU A 41 4.89 -16.06 1.55
CA LEU A 41 4.72 -16.43 0.15
C LEU A 41 6.01 -16.22 -0.64
N ARG A 42 6.21 -17.05 -1.67
CA ARG A 42 7.33 -16.85 -2.59
C ARG A 42 7.10 -15.57 -3.39
N PRO A 43 8.16 -14.86 -3.83
CA PRO A 43 8.00 -13.60 -4.56
C PRO A 43 7.03 -13.67 -5.76
N PRO A 44 7.01 -14.73 -6.59
CA PRO A 44 6.03 -14.83 -7.68
C PRO A 44 4.57 -14.91 -7.20
N GLU A 45 4.31 -15.59 -6.08
CA GLU A 45 2.96 -15.73 -5.51
C GLU A 45 2.49 -14.38 -4.93
N LEU A 46 3.38 -13.69 -4.21
CA LEU A 46 3.12 -12.34 -3.69
C LEU A 46 2.82 -11.36 -4.83
N VAL A 47 3.64 -11.35 -5.89
CA VAL A 47 3.42 -10.47 -7.05
C VAL A 47 2.09 -10.80 -7.72
N ASN A 48 1.75 -12.07 -7.91
CA ASN A 48 0.48 -12.46 -8.52
C ASN A 48 -0.73 -11.99 -7.68
N ILE A 49 -0.65 -12.03 -6.34
CA ILE A 49 -1.72 -11.51 -5.49
C ILE A 49 -1.89 -10.00 -5.70
N ILE A 50 -0.80 -9.24 -5.79
CA ILE A 50 -0.87 -7.80 -6.06
C ILE A 50 -1.51 -7.56 -7.43
N LEU A 51 -0.98 -8.18 -8.49
CA LEU A 51 -1.44 -7.97 -9.87
C LEU A 51 -2.92 -8.31 -10.03
N ASN A 52 -3.39 -9.41 -9.44
CA ASN A 52 -4.79 -9.85 -9.53
C ASN A 52 -5.79 -8.88 -8.89
N HIS A 53 -5.34 -8.00 -8.01
CA HIS A 53 -6.20 -7.01 -7.34
C HIS A 53 -5.96 -5.58 -7.81
N LEU A 54 -5.01 -5.34 -8.72
CA LEU A 54 -4.64 -3.98 -9.13
C LEU A 54 -5.83 -3.22 -9.73
N ASP A 55 -6.63 -3.84 -10.59
CA ASP A 55 -7.78 -3.16 -11.22
C ASP A 55 -8.79 -2.64 -10.19
N VAL A 56 -9.00 -3.38 -9.11
CA VAL A 56 -9.91 -2.99 -8.03
C VAL A 56 -9.27 -1.95 -7.10
N LEU A 57 -7.95 -2.02 -6.92
CA LEU A 57 -7.20 -1.14 -6.03
C LEU A 57 -6.83 0.19 -6.68
N ASP A 58 -6.76 0.27 -8.00
CA ASP A 58 -6.29 1.43 -8.75
C ASP A 58 -7.01 2.74 -8.37
N PRO A 59 -8.36 2.79 -8.25
CA PRO A 59 -9.04 4.01 -7.82
C PRO A 59 -8.61 4.49 -6.42
N HIS A 60 -8.31 3.55 -5.52
CA HIS A 60 -7.86 3.84 -4.16
C HIS A 60 -6.39 4.29 -4.14
N LEU A 61 -5.53 3.61 -4.90
CA LEU A 61 -4.11 3.93 -5.00
C LEU A 61 -3.87 5.28 -5.70
N SER A 62 -4.70 5.61 -6.69
CA SER A 62 -4.67 6.88 -7.42
C SER A 62 -5.09 8.06 -6.55
N THR A 63 -6.08 7.89 -5.66
CA THR A 63 -6.56 8.96 -4.76
C THR A 63 -5.75 9.10 -3.48
N GLY A 64 -5.10 8.02 -3.03
CA GLY A 64 -4.32 8.01 -1.79
C GLY A 64 -4.84 7.00 -0.78
N ALA A 65 -4.13 5.88 -0.60
CA ALA A 65 -4.55 4.84 0.34
C ALA A 65 -3.38 4.05 0.93
N ILE A 66 -3.62 3.47 2.10
CA ILE A 66 -2.89 2.31 2.59
C ILE A 66 -3.69 1.07 2.26
N VAL A 67 -3.08 0.15 1.52
CA VAL A 67 -3.64 -1.15 1.19
C VAL A 67 -2.82 -2.20 1.92
N ALA A 68 -3.41 -2.92 2.88
CA ALA A 68 -2.76 -4.01 3.58
C ALA A 68 -3.25 -5.36 3.06
N PHE A 69 -2.31 -6.16 2.57
CA PHE A 69 -2.56 -7.54 2.14
C PHE A 69 -2.36 -8.47 3.33
N ALA A 70 -3.38 -9.27 3.61
CA ALA A 70 -3.35 -10.31 4.64
C ALA A 70 -3.97 -11.61 4.09
N PRO A 71 -3.68 -12.77 4.69
CA PRO A 71 -4.26 -14.05 4.26
C PRO A 71 -5.80 -14.05 4.31
N ALA A 72 -6.38 -13.29 5.24
CA ALA A 72 -7.83 -13.15 5.39
C ALA A 72 -8.49 -12.17 4.40
N GLY A 73 -7.70 -11.46 3.60
CA GLY A 73 -8.19 -10.50 2.60
C GLY A 73 -7.40 -9.18 2.58
N ILE A 74 -7.89 -8.25 1.77
CA ILE A 74 -7.25 -6.94 1.55
C ILE A 74 -8.01 -5.86 2.31
N ARG A 75 -7.28 -5.08 3.11
CA ARG A 75 -7.82 -3.93 3.85
C ARG A 75 -7.37 -2.64 3.16
N VAL A 76 -8.32 -1.75 2.86
CA VAL A 76 -8.02 -0.44 2.25
C VAL A 76 -8.41 0.66 3.23
N ARG A 77 -7.46 1.55 3.54
CA ARG A 77 -7.68 2.74 4.38
C ARG A 77 -7.30 3.97 3.57
N ALA A 78 -8.28 4.83 3.30
CA ALA A 78 -8.05 6.09 2.59
C ALA A 78 -7.15 7.04 3.41
N LEU A 79 -6.31 7.79 2.71
CA LEU A 79 -5.52 8.88 3.27
C LEU A 79 -6.29 10.22 3.15
N PRO A 80 -6.01 11.23 4.01
CA PRO A 80 -5.05 11.19 5.11
C PRO A 80 -5.57 10.34 6.27
N LEU A 81 -4.65 9.75 7.03
CA LEU A 81 -5.01 9.04 8.25
C LEU A 81 -5.43 10.05 9.32
N ARG A 82 -6.57 9.76 9.96
CA ARG A 82 -6.96 10.37 11.23
C ARG A 82 -6.17 9.77 12.37
#